data_AF-A0A4Y6UK14-F1
#
_entry.id   AF-A0A4Y6UK14-F1
#
_cell.length_a   1.000
_cell.length_b   1.000
_cell.length_c   1.000
_cell.angle_alpha   90.00
_cell.angle_beta   90.00
_cell.angle_gamma   90.00
#
_symmetry.space_group_name_H-M   'P 1'
#
loop_
_entity.id
_entity.type
_entity.pdbx_description
1 polymer ?
#
loop_
_entity_poly.entity_id
_entity_poly.type
_entity_poly.pdbx_seq_one_letter_code
_entity_poly.pdbx_strand_id
1 'polypeptide(L)'
;MRELSTFELDEVSGGSILGTFLVPPTTQGISALFGNSLIGASNVVNSLQDFVSPGAVAITAVSGPIVSAVHQLADKAVYDVSKFVNGIGQSLGGSITPDYHYENEWVKGID
;
A
#
# COMPACT_ATOMS: atom_id res chain seq x y z
N MET A 1 27.63 -15.07 19.46
CA MET A 1 26.21 -14.67 19.45
C MET A 1 25.76 -14.55 20.89
N ARG A 2 25.15 -13.43 21.28
CA ARG A 2 24.61 -13.24 22.64
C ARG A 2 23.31 -14.02 22.74
N GLU A 3 23.12 -14.75 23.84
CA GLU A 3 21.82 -15.36 24.16
C GLU A 3 20.86 -14.26 24.62
N LEU A 4 19.66 -14.26 24.03
CA LEU A 4 18.57 -13.36 24.42
C LEU A 4 17.90 -13.89 25.68
N SER A 5 17.49 -12.97 26.55
CA SER A 5 16.69 -13.33 27.72
C SER A 5 15.29 -13.78 27.30
N THR A 6 14.63 -14.59 28.13
CA THR A 6 13.26 -15.09 27.88
C THR A 6 12.24 -13.99 27.65
N PHE A 7 12.44 -12.80 28.23
CA PHE A 7 11.59 -11.63 28.02
C PHE A 7 11.76 -11.03 26.62
N GLU A 8 13.00 -10.91 26.14
CA GLU A 8 13.30 -10.44 24.77
C GLU A 8 12.79 -11.42 23.71
N LEU A 9 12.75 -12.72 24.04
CA LEU A 9 12.16 -13.74 23.17
C LEU A 9 10.62 -13.68 23.13
N ASP A 10 9.97 -13.37 24.25
CA ASP A 10 8.52 -13.15 24.30
C ASP A 10 8.09 -11.90 23.53
N GLU A 11 8.91 -10.85 23.55
CA GLU A 11 8.63 -9.59 22.84
C GLU A 11 8.78 -9.73 21.31
N VAL A 12 9.76 -10.54 20.86
CA VAL A 12 9.95 -10.86 19.43
C VAL A 12 8.92 -11.88 18.92
N SER A 13 8.41 -12.76 19.78
CA SER A 13 7.46 -13.83 19.39
C SER A 13 5.99 -13.55 19.74
N GLY A 14 5.68 -12.44 20.40
CA GLY A 14 4.32 -12.06 20.75
C GLY A 14 3.73 -12.79 21.95
N GLY A 15 4.58 -13.34 22.83
CA GLY A 15 4.21 -13.90 24.11
C GLY A 15 3.56 -15.29 24.04
N SER A 16 4.21 -16.24 24.72
CA SER A 16 3.62 -17.40 25.41
C SER A 16 4.38 -18.69 25.13
N ILE A 17 5.38 -18.87 25.99
CA ILE A 17 6.07 -20.12 26.31
C ILE A 17 5.04 -21.16 26.75
N LEU A 18 4.51 -21.98 25.85
CA LEU A 18 4.00 -23.34 26.11
C LEU A 18 3.74 -24.03 24.76
N GLY A 19 4.31 -25.22 24.59
CA GLY A 19 4.48 -25.91 23.31
C GLY A 19 3.20 -26.13 22.50
N THR A 20 3.40 -26.08 21.19
CA THR A 20 2.59 -26.74 20.16
C THR A 20 1.09 -26.48 20.23
N PHE A 21 0.67 -25.27 19.88
CA PHE A 21 -0.62 -25.11 19.22
C PHE A 21 -0.50 -23.97 18.23
N LEU A 22 -0.94 -24.22 17.00
CA LEU A 22 -1.39 -23.20 16.07
C LEU A 22 -2.17 -22.17 16.89
N VAL A 23 -1.58 -21.02 17.22
CA VAL A 23 -2.37 -19.90 17.74
C VAL A 23 -3.30 -19.59 16.56
N PRO A 24 -4.61 -19.87 16.68
CA PRO A 24 -5.52 -19.53 15.61
C PRO A 24 -5.36 -18.03 15.41
N PRO A 25 -5.18 -17.55 14.16
CA PRO A 25 -4.99 -16.14 13.94
C PRO A 25 -6.16 -15.42 14.62
N THR A 26 -5.82 -14.48 15.50
CA THR A 26 -6.83 -13.72 16.24
C THR A 26 -7.72 -13.03 15.20
N THR A 27 -8.98 -12.76 15.52
CA THR A 27 -9.86 -12.04 14.59
C THR A 27 -9.22 -10.72 14.15
N GLN A 28 -8.48 -10.07 15.04
CA GLN A 28 -7.66 -8.89 14.74
C GLN A 28 -6.51 -9.18 13.75
N GLY A 29 -5.78 -10.29 13.91
CA GLY A 29 -4.73 -10.71 12.98
C GLY A 29 -5.26 -11.06 11.59
N ILE A 30 -6.43 -11.72 11.51
CA ILE A 30 -7.09 -12.00 10.22
C ILE A 30 -7.54 -10.70 9.56
N SER A 31 -8.18 -9.79 10.30
CA SER A 31 -8.58 -8.48 9.78
C SER A 31 -7.38 -7.67 9.28
N ALA A 32 -6.27 -7.65 10.01
CA ALA A 32 -5.05 -6.95 9.60
C ALA A 32 -4.44 -7.56 8.33
N LEU A 33 -4.47 -8.90 8.18
CA LEU A 33 -4.02 -9.57 6.96
C LEU A 33 -4.89 -9.19 5.74
N PHE A 34 -6.21 -9.15 5.90
CA PHE A 34 -7.12 -8.65 4.86
C PHE A 34 -6.85 -7.18 4.56
N GLY A 35 -6.66 -6.35 5.59
CA GLY A 35 -6.36 -4.94 5.44
C GLY A 35 -5.07 -4.69 4.67
N ASN A 36 -4.00 -5.41 4.98
CA ASN A 36 -2.74 -5.37 4.25
C ASN A 36 -2.88 -5.87 2.81
N SER A 37 -3.72 -6.88 2.57
CA SER A 37 -3.97 -7.39 1.21
C SER A 37 -4.69 -6.35 0.34
N LEU A 38 -5.64 -5.59 0.90
CA LEU A 38 -6.30 -4.47 0.22
C LEU A 38 -5.31 -3.35 -0.12
N ILE A 39 -4.49 -2.94 0.86
CA ILE A 39 -3.46 -1.90 0.64
C ILE A 39 -2.44 -2.36 -0.39
N GLY A 40 -1.97 -3.61 -0.28
CA GLY A 40 -1.01 -4.19 -1.22
C GLY A 40 -1.55 -4.25 -2.65
N ALA A 41 -2.81 -4.66 -2.83
CA ALA A 41 -3.45 -4.65 -4.15
C ALA A 41 -3.57 -3.23 -4.72
N SER A 42 -3.93 -2.24 -3.89
CA SER A 42 -3.93 -0.83 -4.29
C SER A 42 -2.54 -0.37 -4.72
N ASN A 43 -1.49 -0.71 -3.96
CA ASN A 43 -0.12 -0.34 -4.28
C ASN A 43 0.31 -0.95 -5.62
N VAL A 44 -0.02 -2.22 -5.91
CA VAL A 44 0.29 -2.84 -7.21
C VAL A 44 -0.32 -2.06 -8.37
N VAL A 45 -1.58 -1.61 -8.24
CA VAL A 45 -2.24 -0.81 -9.29
C VAL A 45 -1.55 0.55 -9.47
N ASN A 46 -1.12 1.19 -8.39
CA ASN A 46 -0.42 2.47 -8.47
C ASN A 46 0.99 2.31 -9.04
N SER A 47 1.75 1.30 -8.61
CA SER A 47 3.08 1.01 -9.16
C SER A 47 3.03 0.61 -10.63
N LEU A 48 1.97 -0.04 -11.10
CA LEU A 48 1.77 -0.31 -12.54
C LEU A 48 1.57 0.97 -13.34
N GLN A 49 0.83 1.95 -12.80
CA GLN A 49 0.69 3.26 -13.43
C GLN A 49 2.03 4.01 -13.44
N ASP A 50 2.77 4.03 -12.32
CA ASP A 50 4.10 4.62 -12.25
C ASP A 50 5.06 4.00 -13.28
N PHE A 51 4.98 2.68 -13.51
CA PHE A 51 5.82 2.00 -14.50
C PHE A 51 5.53 2.43 -15.95
N VAL A 52 4.25 2.65 -16.30
CA VAL A 52 3.87 3.06 -17.66
C VAL A 52 3.89 4.58 -17.86
N SER A 53 3.88 5.33 -16.77
CA SER A 53 3.77 6.80 -16.74
C SER A 53 4.83 7.52 -17.57
N PRO A 54 6.14 7.19 -17.54
CA PRO A 54 7.13 7.88 -18.37
C PRO A 54 6.78 7.89 -19.87
N GLY A 55 6.19 6.80 -20.38
CA GLY A 55 5.69 6.72 -21.76
C GLY A 55 4.42 7.54 -21.98
N ALA A 56 3.50 7.50 -21.02
CA ALA A 56 2.23 8.24 -21.08
C ALA A 56 2.42 9.76 -20.97
N VAL A 57 3.34 10.22 -20.11
CA VAL A 57 3.73 11.64 -19.97
C VAL A 57 4.39 12.16 -21.24
N ALA A 58 5.27 11.37 -21.86
CA ALA A 58 5.89 11.75 -23.13
C ALA A 58 4.84 11.96 -24.24
N ILE A 59 3.84 11.08 -24.32
CA ILE A 59 2.70 11.21 -25.25
C ILE A 59 1.83 12.43 -24.86
N THR A 60 1.55 12.62 -23.58
CA THR A 60 0.71 13.71 -23.07
C THR A 60 1.32 15.08 -23.37
N ALA A 61 2.63 15.23 -23.18
CA ALA A 61 3.38 16.47 -23.45
C ALA A 61 3.31 16.89 -24.93
N VAL A 62 3.33 15.95 -25.86
CA VAL A 62 3.20 16.24 -27.31
C VAL A 62 1.75 16.43 -27.76
N SER A 63 0.78 15.96 -26.97
CA SER A 63 -0.65 15.97 -27.31
C SER A 63 -1.37 17.26 -26.90
N GLY A 64 -0.73 18.12 -26.10
CA GLY A 64 -1.26 19.42 -25.71
C GLY A 64 -2.13 19.41 -24.44
N PRO A 65 -2.62 20.59 -24.00
CA PRO A 65 -3.15 20.82 -22.66
C PRO A 65 -4.45 20.06 -22.35
N ILE A 66 -5.29 19.79 -23.36
CA ILE A 66 -6.55 19.06 -23.16
C ILE A 66 -6.26 17.60 -22.77
N VAL A 67 -5.31 16.95 -23.45
CA VAL A 67 -4.94 15.56 -23.15
C VAL A 67 -4.30 15.47 -21.76
N SER A 68 -3.48 16.45 -21.39
CA SER A 68 -2.92 16.55 -20.04
C SER A 68 -3.98 16.68 -18.95
N ALA A 69 -5.00 17.52 -19.15
CA ALA A 69 -6.10 17.66 -18.20
C ALA A 69 -6.93 16.37 -18.06
N VAL A 70 -7.19 15.66 -19.17
CA VAL A 70 -7.93 14.39 -19.15
C VAL A 70 -7.13 13.29 -18.45
N HIS A 71 -5.82 13.23 -18.68
CA HIS A 71 -4.91 12.30 -18.00
C HIS A 71 -4.95 12.56 -16.48
N GLN A 72 -4.70 13.80 -16.06
CA GLN A 72 -4.72 14.16 -14.63
C GLN A 72 -6.05 13.84 -13.96
N LEU A 73 -7.17 14.02 -14.65
CA LEU A 73 -8.51 13.65 -14.16
C LEU A 73 -8.66 12.13 -13.97
N ALA A 74 -8.14 11.32 -14.90
CA ALA A 74 -8.17 9.87 -14.79
C ALA A 74 -7.34 9.39 -13.58
N ASP A 75 -6.12 9.91 -13.41
CA ASP A 75 -5.25 9.56 -12.28
C ASP A 75 -5.87 9.99 -10.95
N LYS A 76 -6.51 11.16 -10.93
CA LYS A 76 -7.22 11.65 -9.74
C LYS A 76 -8.37 10.74 -9.34
N ALA A 77 -9.09 10.17 -10.31
CA ALA A 77 -10.16 9.21 -10.02
C ALA A 77 -9.60 7.91 -9.42
N VAL A 78 -8.50 7.39 -9.97
CA VAL A 78 -7.82 6.21 -9.42
C VAL A 78 -7.26 6.48 -8.02
N TYR A 79 -6.75 7.68 -7.79
CA TYR A 79 -6.27 8.13 -6.49
C TYR A 79 -7.38 8.12 -5.42
N ASP A 80 -8.56 8.66 -5.73
CA ASP A 80 -9.68 8.71 -4.79
C ASP A 80 -10.16 7.30 -4.42
N VAL A 81 -10.24 6.40 -5.41
CA VAL A 81 -10.57 4.99 -5.18
C VAL A 81 -9.48 4.30 -4.34
N SER A 82 -8.20 4.52 -4.67
CA SER A 82 -7.07 3.96 -3.92
C SER A 82 -7.08 4.44 -2.47
N LYS A 83 -7.35 5.72 -2.22
CA LYS A 83 -7.51 6.28 -0.87
C LYS A 83 -8.64 5.62 -0.09
N PHE A 84 -9.78 5.41 -0.74
CA PHE A 84 -10.90 4.73 -0.11
C PHE A 84 -10.56 3.27 0.26
N VAL A 85 -9.96 2.50 -0.67
CA VAL A 85 -9.53 1.12 -0.42
C VAL A 85 -8.48 1.05 0.70
N ASN A 86 -7.49 1.94 0.66
CA ASN A 86 -6.45 2.00 1.67
C ASN A 86 -7.00 2.42 3.04
N GLY A 87 -7.98 3.31 3.08
CA GLY A 87 -8.70 3.66 4.31
C GLY A 87 -9.44 2.46 4.91
N ILE A 88 -10.11 1.65 4.08
CA ILE A 88 -10.70 0.38 4.54
C ILE A 88 -9.60 -0.53 5.08
N GLY A 89 -8.50 -0.70 4.34
CA GLY A 89 -7.39 -1.56 4.75
C GLY A 89 -6.78 -1.16 6.10
N GLN A 90 -6.58 0.14 6.31
CA GLN A 90 -6.10 0.69 7.59
C GLN A 90 -7.11 0.50 8.71
N SER A 91 -8.41 0.69 8.45
CA SER A 91 -9.47 0.48 9.45
C SER A 91 -9.56 -0.98 9.92
N LEU A 92 -9.14 -1.93 9.07
CA LEU A 92 -9.04 -3.35 9.41
C LEU A 92 -7.75 -3.71 10.17
N GLY A 93 -6.88 -2.73 10.45
CA GLY A 93 -5.60 -2.94 11.11
C GLY A 93 -4.43 -3.21 10.16
N GLY A 94 -4.61 -2.96 8.86
CA GLY A 94 -3.50 -2.96 7.90
C GLY A 94 -2.48 -1.87 8.23
N SER A 95 -1.20 -2.18 8.11
CA SER A 95 -0.07 -1.32 8.47
C SER A 95 0.89 -1.04 7.31
N ILE A 96 0.69 -1.68 6.15
CA ILE A 96 1.43 -1.36 4.93
C ILE A 96 1.22 0.12 4.59
N THR A 97 2.28 0.80 4.18
CA THR A 97 2.21 2.20 3.74
C THR A 97 1.55 2.27 2.36
N PRO A 98 0.44 3.02 2.22
CA PRO A 98 -0.16 3.30 0.92
C PRO A 98 0.79 4.01 -0.05
N ASP A 99 0.70 3.66 -1.33
CA ASP A 99 1.37 4.33 -2.44
C ASP A 99 0.36 4.83 -3.47
N TYR A 100 0.64 5.97 -4.08
CA TYR A 100 -0.30 6.72 -4.92
C TYR A 100 0.38 7.32 -6.14
N HIS A 101 0.05 6.78 -7.32
CA HIS A 101 0.57 7.23 -8.61
C HIS A 101 0.33 8.73 -8.84
N TYR A 102 -0.89 9.21 -8.56
CA TYR A 102 -1.24 10.62 -8.71
C TYR A 102 -0.33 11.56 -7.90
N GLU A 103 0.04 11.18 -6.68
CA GLU A 103 0.94 12.00 -5.86
C GLU A 103 2.37 11.99 -6.41
N ASN A 104 2.81 10.84 -6.92
CA ASN A 104 4.11 10.69 -7.54
C ASN A 104 4.21 11.55 -8.82
N GLU A 105 3.20 11.51 -9.70
CA GLU A 105 3.22 12.24 -10.96
C GLU A 105 2.90 13.74 -10.84
N TRP A 106 1.84 14.11 -10.11
CA TRP A 106 1.27 15.47 -10.18
C TRP A 106 1.58 16.36 -8.99
N VAL A 107 2.03 15.80 -7.86
CA VAL A 107 2.32 16.56 -6.63
C VAL A 107 3.82 16.65 -6.37
N LYS A 108 4.51 15.51 -6.42
CA LYS A 108 5.97 15.43 -6.24
C LYS A 108 6.71 15.75 -7.54
N GLY A 109 6.09 15.40 -8.68
CA GLY A 109 6.76 15.36 -9.97
C GLY A 109 7.51 14.04 -10.13
N ILE A 110 7.44 13.46 -11.32
CA ILE A 110 8.17 12.22 -11.65
C ILE A 110 9.67 12.52 -11.63
N ASP A 111 10.44 11.74 -10.86
CA ASP A 111 11.90 11.64 -10.95
C ASP A 111 12.33 10.77 -12.15
#